data_AF-A0A2I0SYJ8-F1
#
_entry.id   AF-A0A2I0SYJ8-F1
#
_cell.length_a   1.000
_cell.length_b   1.000
_cell.length_c   1.000
_cell.angle_alpha   90.00
_cell.angle_beta   90.00
_cell.angle_gamma   90.00
#
_symmetry.space_group_name_H-M   'P 1'
#
loop_
_entity.id
_entity.type
_entity.pdbx_description
1 polymer ?
#
loop_
_entity_poly.entity_id
_entity_poly.type
_entity_poly.pdbx_seq_one_letter_code
_entity_poly.pdbx_strand_id
1 'polypeptide(L)'
;MGALDGVAGRVAGGETVEFRPSGASMVPLIRSRQLVALAPVDPSKLAVGDIVLARVAGTVYLHLVSSVDTARKRVQISNNRGHVNGWTGHDRVFGICVAVDGTPRPGAAAKVPAAGPTAGREGNGRPEGKTVE
;
A
#
# COMPACT_ATOMS: atom_id res chain seq x y z
N MET A 1 -11.54 -9.36 -8.50
CA MET A 1 -10.22 -8.90 -8.01
C MET A 1 -10.15 -7.41 -8.24
N GLY A 2 -10.09 -6.60 -7.18
CA GLY A 2 -10.03 -5.15 -7.31
C GLY A 2 -8.64 -4.70 -7.76
N ALA A 3 -8.54 -3.56 -8.45
CA ALA A 3 -7.24 -3.00 -8.86
C ALA A 3 -6.27 -2.80 -7.68
N LEU A 4 -6.80 -2.55 -6.47
CA LEU A 4 -6.01 -2.39 -5.25
C LEU A 4 -5.46 -3.70 -4.68
N ASP A 5 -6.10 -4.84 -4.93
CA ASP A 5 -5.60 -6.14 -4.46
C ASP A 5 -4.28 -6.52 -5.16
N GLY A 6 -4.20 -6.25 -6.47
CA GLY A 6 -2.96 -6.47 -7.24
C GLY A 6 -1.82 -5.55 -6.79
N VAL A 7 -2.13 -4.29 -6.49
CA VAL A 7 -1.15 -3.34 -5.94
C VAL A 7 -0.70 -3.79 -4.54
N ALA A 8 -1.63 -4.24 -3.68
CA ALA A 8 -1.30 -4.75 -2.36
C ALA A 8 -0.33 -5.94 -2.42
N GLY A 9 -0.55 -6.88 -3.34
CA GLY A 9 0.36 -8.02 -3.52
C GLY A 9 1.78 -7.60 -3.90
N ARG A 10 1.91 -6.65 -4.83
CA ARG A 10 3.22 -6.13 -5.27
C ARG A 10 3.95 -5.38 -4.15
N VAL A 11 3.23 -4.50 -3.45
CA VAL A 11 3.82 -3.72 -2.35
C VAL A 11 4.16 -4.59 -1.15
N ALA A 12 3.33 -5.59 -0.82
CA ALA A 12 3.65 -6.60 0.19
C ALA A 12 4.87 -7.45 -0.20
N GLY A 13 5.12 -7.64 -1.51
CA GLY A 13 6.30 -8.31 -2.06
C GLY A 13 7.59 -7.46 -2.03
N GLY A 14 7.55 -6.24 -1.49
CA GLY A 14 8.71 -5.35 -1.41
C GLY A 14 8.82 -4.35 -2.57
N GLU A 15 7.87 -4.34 -3.51
CA GLU A 15 7.92 -3.46 -4.67
C GLU A 15 7.36 -2.06 -4.35
N THR A 16 8.01 -1.01 -4.85
CA THR A 16 7.41 0.33 -4.87
C THR A 16 6.55 0.46 -6.11
N VAL A 17 5.26 0.74 -5.94
CA VAL A 17 4.28 0.77 -7.02
C VAL A 17 3.67 2.15 -7.14
N GLU A 18 3.71 2.69 -8.35
CA GLU A 18 2.98 3.89 -8.72
C GLU A 18 1.70 3.52 -9.46
N PHE A 19 0.59 4.12 -9.07
CA PHE A 19 -0.67 3.91 -9.76
C PHE A 19 -1.59 5.12 -9.62
N ARG A 20 -2.70 5.10 -10.35
CA ARG A 20 -3.70 6.18 -10.38
C ARG A 20 -5.02 5.67 -9.79
N PRO A 21 -5.24 5.77 -8.46
CA PRO A 21 -6.50 5.36 -7.84
C PRO A 21 -7.68 6.12 -8.46
N SER A 22 -8.80 5.43 -8.58
CA SER A 22 -10.07 6.04 -8.95
C SER A 22 -10.99 6.08 -7.72
N GLY A 23 -11.77 7.15 -7.59
CA GLY A 23 -12.68 7.35 -6.46
C GLY A 23 -12.62 8.75 -5.85
N ALA A 24 -13.52 9.01 -4.91
CA ALA A 24 -13.66 10.32 -4.27
C ALA A 24 -13.39 10.29 -2.74
N SER A 25 -13.09 9.11 -2.18
CA SER A 25 -12.98 8.88 -0.73
C SER A 25 -11.78 9.57 -0.06
N MET A 26 -10.78 9.97 -0.85
CA MET A 26 -9.57 10.66 -0.37
C MET A 26 -9.48 12.13 -0.81
N VAL A 27 -10.51 12.68 -1.46
CA VAL A 27 -10.54 14.11 -1.84
C VAL A 27 -10.59 14.98 -0.57
N PRO A 28 -9.86 16.11 -0.49
CA PRO A 28 -8.95 16.67 -1.51
C PRO A 28 -7.51 16.13 -1.54
N LEU A 29 -7.08 15.25 -0.62
CA LEU A 29 -5.70 14.76 -0.54
C LEU A 29 -5.27 13.90 -1.74
N ILE A 30 -6.15 13.03 -2.24
CA ILE A 30 -5.92 12.22 -3.45
C ILE A 30 -7.19 12.33 -4.29
N ARG A 31 -7.06 12.96 -5.46
CA ARG A 31 -8.11 13.09 -6.46
C ARG A 31 -8.15 11.85 -7.36
N SER A 32 -9.30 11.64 -8.00
CA SER A 32 -9.45 10.57 -8.99
C SER A 32 -8.40 10.71 -10.09
N ARG A 33 -7.72 9.61 -10.41
CA ARG A 33 -6.63 9.49 -11.38
C ARG A 33 -5.34 10.24 -11.02
N GLN A 34 -5.20 10.75 -9.81
CA GLN A 34 -3.96 11.38 -9.35
C GLN A 34 -2.90 10.30 -9.14
N LEU A 35 -1.65 10.57 -9.53
CA LEU A 35 -0.55 9.61 -9.37
C LEU A 35 -0.23 9.46 -7.88
N VAL A 36 -0.17 8.23 -7.38
CA VAL A 36 0.27 7.94 -6.01
C VAL A 36 1.37 6.89 -6.05
N ALA A 37 2.42 7.12 -5.28
CA ALA A 37 3.50 6.17 -5.08
C ALA A 37 3.31 5.47 -3.73
N LEU A 38 3.26 4.14 -3.76
CA LEU A 38 3.21 3.29 -2.58
C LEU A 38 4.51 2.52 -2.44
N ALA A 39 5.03 2.47 -1.23
CA ALA A 39 6.18 1.66 -0.87
C ALA A 39 5.80 0.69 0.26
N PRO A 40 6.54 -0.42 0.43
CA PRO A 40 6.40 -1.27 1.60
C PRO A 40 6.60 -0.44 2.87
N VAL A 41 5.89 -0.78 3.95
CA VAL A 41 5.99 -0.03 5.22
C VAL A 41 6.27 -0.99 6.36
N ASP A 42 7.10 -0.55 7.31
CA ASP A 42 7.17 -1.18 8.61
C ASP A 42 5.98 -0.70 9.45
N PRO A 43 4.98 -1.57 9.72
CA PRO A 43 3.77 -1.17 10.41
C PRO A 43 4.04 -0.74 11.86
N SER A 44 5.20 -1.09 12.44
CA SER A 44 5.61 -0.66 13.78
C SER A 44 5.97 0.83 13.85
N LYS A 45 6.28 1.44 12.70
CA LYS A 45 6.66 2.86 12.58
C LYS A 45 5.51 3.75 12.10
N LEU A 46 4.32 3.19 11.93
CA LEU A 46 3.14 3.94 11.51
C LEU A 46 2.72 4.95 12.58
N ALA A 47 2.28 6.11 12.11
CA ALA A 47 1.80 7.19 12.93
C ALA A 47 0.46 7.71 12.39
N VAL A 48 -0.27 8.40 13.25
CA VAL A 48 -1.50 9.11 12.86
C VAL A 48 -1.18 10.13 11.76
N GLY A 49 -2.00 10.16 10.71
CA GLY A 49 -1.83 11.03 9.54
C GLY A 49 -1.10 10.40 8.35
N ASP A 50 -0.51 9.21 8.51
CA ASP A 50 0.03 8.43 7.39
C ASP A 50 -1.08 7.93 6.48
N ILE A 51 -0.80 7.86 5.18
CA ILE A 51 -1.71 7.23 4.21
C ILE A 51 -1.18 5.83 3.95
N VAL A 52 -1.98 4.80 4.27
CA VAL A 52 -1.57 3.40 4.17
C VAL A 52 -2.48 2.61 3.25
N LEU A 53 -1.90 1.60 2.61
CA LEU A 53 -2.62 0.56 1.90
C LEU A 53 -2.87 -0.61 2.86
N ALA A 54 -4.11 -0.79 3.30
CA ALA A 54 -4.45 -1.80 4.29
C ALA A 54 -5.78 -2.49 4.03
N ARG A 55 -5.91 -3.73 4.48
CA ARG A 55 -7.14 -4.53 4.32
C ARG A 55 -8.02 -4.45 5.57
N VAL A 56 -9.25 -3.97 5.43
CA VAL A 56 -10.28 -3.98 6.49
C VAL A 56 -11.49 -4.76 6.00
N ALA A 57 -12.00 -5.68 6.82
CA ALA A 57 -13.19 -6.48 6.50
C ALA A 57 -13.18 -7.11 5.09
N GLY A 58 -12.01 -7.58 4.64
CA GLY A 58 -11.85 -8.23 3.34
C GLY A 58 -11.55 -7.29 2.17
N THR A 59 -11.70 -5.97 2.32
CA THR A 59 -11.48 -4.98 1.27
C THR A 59 -10.18 -4.21 1.49
N VAL A 60 -9.39 -3.99 0.43
CA VAL A 60 -8.17 -3.18 0.47
C VAL A 60 -8.52 -1.70 0.29
N TYR A 61 -8.04 -0.86 1.20
CA TYR A 61 -8.26 0.58 1.21
C TYR A 61 -6.94 1.35 1.18
N LEU A 62 -6.95 2.50 0.51
CA LEU A 62 -5.88 3.50 0.57
C LEU A 62 -6.39 4.68 1.40
N HIS A 63 -6.12 4.69 2.71
CA HIS A 63 -6.77 5.58 3.68
C HIS A 63 -5.78 6.11 4.73
N LEU A 64 -6.23 7.12 5.49
CA LEU A 64 -5.44 7.76 6.54
C LEU A 64 -5.47 6.92 7.81
N VAL A 65 -4.33 6.77 8.46
CA VAL A 65 -4.24 6.25 9.83
C VAL A 65 -4.81 7.32 10.77
N SER A 66 -5.94 7.01 11.42
CA SER A 66 -6.54 7.88 12.43
C SER A 66 -6.02 7.59 13.83
N SER A 67 -5.67 6.33 14.10
CA SER A 67 -5.17 5.88 15.41
C SER A 67 -4.20 4.71 15.24
N VAL A 68 -3.26 4.57 16.17
CA VAL A 68 -2.31 3.45 16.23
C VAL A 68 -2.39 2.83 17.63
N ASP A 69 -2.49 1.50 17.69
CA ASP A 69 -2.49 0.70 18.92
C ASP A 69 -1.31 -0.27 18.84
N THR A 70 -0.15 0.20 19.30
CA THR A 70 1.11 -0.56 19.29
C THR A 70 1.06 -1.77 20.23
N ALA A 71 0.32 -1.67 21.34
CA ALA A 71 0.13 -2.76 22.29
C ALA A 71 -0.59 -3.96 21.65
N ARG A 72 -1.60 -3.71 20.81
CA ARG A 72 -2.33 -4.75 20.07
C ARG A 72 -1.90 -4.90 18.61
N LYS A 73 -0.81 -4.26 18.20
CA LYS A 73 -0.25 -4.29 16.82
C LYS A 73 -1.31 -4.05 15.75
N ARG A 74 -2.11 -3.00 15.91
CA ARG A 74 -3.20 -2.66 14.99
C ARG A 74 -3.31 -1.16 14.78
N VAL A 75 -3.80 -0.79 13.61
CA VAL A 75 -4.06 0.60 13.21
C VAL A 75 -5.52 0.80 12.85
N GLN A 76 -6.03 1.99 13.12
CA GLN A 76 -7.35 2.42 12.69
C GLN A 76 -7.20 3.26 11.45
N ILE A 77 -7.97 2.94 10.41
CA ILE A 77 -8.01 3.73 9.18
C ILE A 77 -9.32 4.49 9.04
N SER A 78 -9.22 5.67 8.45
CA SER A 78 -10.33 6.58 8.18
C SER A 78 -10.20 7.17 6.79
N ASN A 79 -11.33 7.49 6.17
CA ASN A 79 -11.33 8.26 4.95
C ASN A 79 -11.03 9.74 5.24
N ASN A 80 -10.72 10.51 4.20
CA ASN A 80 -10.45 11.94 4.34
C ASN A 80 -11.74 12.79 4.47
N ARG A 81 -12.83 12.20 4.95
CA ARG A 81 -14.15 12.84 5.15
C ARG A 81 -14.68 12.65 6.58
N GLY A 82 -13.86 12.13 7.49
CA GLY A 82 -14.23 11.91 8.89
C GLY A 82 -14.95 10.59 9.18
N HIS A 83 -15.02 9.66 8.21
CA HIS A 83 -15.56 8.33 8.44
C HIS A 83 -14.44 7.34 8.81
N VAL A 84 -14.61 6.66 9.94
CA VAL A 84 -13.73 5.57 10.38
C VAL A 84 -14.13 4.29 9.67
N ASN A 85 -13.24 3.72 8.87
CA ASN A 85 -13.49 2.48 8.15
C ASN A 85 -13.31 1.25 9.05
N GLY A 86 -12.41 1.34 10.03
CA GLY A 86 -12.23 0.29 11.04
C GLY A 86 -10.78 0.06 11.43
N TRP A 87 -10.58 -0.95 12.28
CA TRP A 87 -9.28 -1.39 12.76
C TRP A 87 -8.75 -2.52 11.89
N THR A 88 -7.42 -2.55 11.71
CA THR A 88 -6.72 -3.64 11.04
C THR A 88 -5.38 -3.91 11.68
N GLY A 89 -4.98 -5.19 11.72
CA GLY A 89 -3.70 -5.60 12.27
C GLY A 89 -2.54 -5.20 11.36
N HIS A 90 -1.33 -5.14 11.93
CA HIS A 90 -0.09 -4.85 11.19
C HIS A 90 0.12 -5.81 10.00
N ASP A 91 -0.26 -7.09 10.13
CA ASP A 91 -0.18 -8.11 9.06
C ASP A 91 -1.05 -7.81 7.83
N ARG A 92 -2.00 -6.88 7.97
CA ARG A 92 -2.94 -6.47 6.92
C ARG A 92 -2.64 -5.07 6.41
N VAL A 93 -1.52 -4.47 6.82
CA VAL A 93 -0.99 -3.24 6.26
C VAL A 93 0.14 -3.62 5.31
N PHE A 94 -0.06 -3.30 4.03
CA PHE A 94 0.86 -3.72 2.97
C PHE A 94 1.88 -2.64 2.62
N GLY A 95 1.49 -1.36 2.73
CA GLY A 95 2.37 -0.26 2.33
C GLY A 95 1.90 1.12 2.79
N ILE A 96 2.76 2.11 2.54
CA ILE A 96 2.57 3.52 2.84
C ILE A 96 2.69 4.35 1.55
N CYS A 97 1.90 5.42 1.47
CA CYS A 97 2.01 6.39 0.41
C CYS A 97 3.18 7.33 0.69
N VAL A 98 4.20 7.25 -0.17
CA VAL A 98 5.42 8.05 -0.06
C VAL A 98 5.36 9.33 -0.88
N ALA A 99 4.57 9.36 -1.95
CA ALA A 99 4.36 10.56 -2.75
C ALA A 99 2.99 10.57 -3.41
N VAL A 100 2.46 11.78 -3.60
CA VAL A 100 1.22 12.04 -4.35
C VAL A 100 1.54 13.11 -5.38
N ASP A 101 1.37 12.79 -6.67
CA ASP A 101 1.62 13.70 -7.79
C ASP A 101 3.04 14.30 -7.76
N GLY A 102 4.04 13.47 -7.44
CA GLY A 102 5.43 13.89 -7.26
C GLY A 102 5.71 14.65 -5.97
N THR A 103 4.69 14.99 -5.16
CA THR A 103 4.87 15.63 -3.85
C THR A 103 5.15 14.57 -2.79
N PRO A 104 6.36 14.54 -2.19
CA PRO A 104 6.69 13.57 -1.15
C PRO A 104 5.88 13.83 0.12
N ARG A 105 5.45 12.75 0.78
CA ARG A 105 4.77 12.81 2.07
C ARG A 105 5.81 12.86 3.19
N PRO A 106 5.75 13.85 4.09
CA PRO A 106 6.73 13.99 5.16
C PRO A 106 6.71 12.77 6.07
N GLY A 107 7.90 12.24 6.39
CA GLY A 107 8.07 11.10 7.28
C GLY A 107 7.69 9.73 6.69
N ALA A 108 7.09 9.65 5.50
CA ALA A 108 6.71 8.38 4.89
C ALA A 108 7.94 7.55 4.45
N ALA A 109 8.94 8.20 3.84
CA ALA A 109 10.16 7.54 3.38
C ALA A 109 10.97 6.90 4.53
N ALA A 110 10.94 7.47 5.74
CA ALA A 110 11.64 6.92 6.91
C ALA A 110 10.99 5.63 7.46
N LYS A 111 9.75 5.36 7.06
CA LYS A 111 8.96 4.20 7.50
C LYS A 111 9.02 3.04 6.50
N VAL A 112 9.58 3.29 5.31
CA VAL A 112 9.91 2.25 4.34
C VAL A 112 11.10 1.48 4.89
N PRO A 113 11.00 0.15 5.06
CA PRO A 113 12.16 -0.65 5.43
C PRO A 113 13.23 -0.49 4.34
N ALA A 114 14.50 -0.35 4.74
CA ALA A 114 15.60 -0.34 3.78
C ALA A 114 15.49 -1.59 2.91
N ALA A 115 15.42 -1.40 1.59
CA ALA A 115 15.09 -2.45 0.63
C ALA A 115 15.90 -3.73 0.93
N GLY A 116 15.20 -4.81 1.31
CA GLY A 116 15.73 -6.14 1.07
C GLY A 116 15.92 -6.30 -0.45
N PRO A 117 16.94 -7.06 -0.90
CA PRO A 117 17.37 -7.05 -2.28
C PRO A 117 16.19 -7.36 -3.20
N THR A 118 16.00 -6.48 -4.17
CA THR A 118 15.12 -6.62 -5.32
C THR A 118 15.24 -8.03 -5.87
N ALA A 119 14.26 -8.89 -5.60
CA ALA A 119 14.07 -10.12 -6.36
C ALA A 119 13.49 -9.71 -7.71
N GLY A 120 14.35 -9.13 -8.55
CA GLY A 120 14.10 -9.06 -9.96
C GLY A 120 14.06 -10.47 -10.54
N ARG A 121 13.12 -10.65 -11.46
CA ARG A 121 13.12 -11.64 -12.56
C ARG A 121 12.57 -13.02 -12.20
N GLU A 122 11.37 -13.30 -12.72
CA GLU A 122 11.18 -14.41 -13.66
C GLU A 122 9.98 -14.12 -14.58
N GLY A 123 10.28 -13.48 -15.71
CA GLY A 123 9.41 -13.47 -16.85
C GLY A 123 9.48 -14.83 -17.55
N ASN A 124 8.38 -15.57 -17.49
CA ASN A 124 7.87 -16.47 -18.51
C ASN A 124 8.91 -17.14 -19.45
N GLY A 125 9.58 -18.19 -18.96
CA GLY A 125 10.18 -19.20 -19.83
C GLY A 125 9.10 -20.15 -20.33
N ARG A 126 8.73 -20.06 -21.62
CA ARG A 126 8.07 -21.17 -22.32
C ARG A 126 9.06 -22.33 -22.46
N PRO A 127 8.72 -23.56 -22.08
CA PRO A 127 9.37 -24.73 -22.63
C PRO A 127 8.53 -25.25 -23.80
N GLU A 128 8.91 -24.91 -25.03
CA GLU A 128 8.51 -25.69 -26.21
C GLU A 128 9.77 -26.33 -26.81
N GLY A 129 10.29 -27.32 -26.10
CA GLY A 129 11.20 -28.32 -26.63
C GLY A 129 10.45 -29.63 -26.75
N LYS A 130 9.79 -29.87 -27.89
CA LYS A 130 9.26 -31.19 -28.23
C LYS A 130 10.42 -32.01 -28.81
N THR A 131 10.76 -33.07 -28.10
CA THR A 131 11.72 -34.12 -28.45
C THR A 131 11.41 -34.74 -29.83
N VAL A 132 12.49 -34.92 -30.58
CA VAL A 132 12.63 -35.79 -31.75
C VAL A 132 12.39 -37.25 -31.37
N GLU A 133 11.60 -37.99 -32.16
CA GLU A 133 11.89 -39.32 -32.74
C GLU A 133 10.83 -39.60 -33.83
#